data_AF-A0A1N7RUB9-F1
#
_entry.id   AF-A0A1N7RUB9-F1
#
_cell.length_a   1.000
_cell.length_b   1.000
_cell.length_c   1.000
_cell.angle_alpha   90.00
_cell.angle_beta   90.00
_cell.angle_gamma   90.00
#
_symmetry.space_group_name_H-M   'P 1'
#
loop_
_entity.id
_entity.type
_entity.pdbx_description
1 polymer ?
#
loop_
_entity_poly.entity_id
_entity_poly.type
_entity_poly.pdbx_seq_one_letter_code
_entity_poly.pdbx_strand_id
1 'polypeptide(L)'
;MSLVKRILRYAAWSMASAIGGWQLTYVIAALPFNMPIFVETFIRFCLSVTGAEYLGNPEDMATLALVFYWAIATLLVGAFLFLCYFAVRRHRAKKIHSQ
;
A
#
# COMPACT_ATOMS: atom_id res chain seq x y z
N MET A 1 -10.98 5.05 27.50
CA MET A 1 -9.88 5.32 26.53
C MET A 1 -10.44 6.26 25.48
N SER A 2 -10.07 7.55 25.48
CA SER A 2 -10.75 8.58 24.67
C SER A 2 -10.66 8.29 23.16
N LEU A 3 -11.70 8.65 22.41
CA LEU A 3 -11.79 8.52 20.94
C LEU A 3 -10.56 9.12 20.24
N VAL A 4 -10.04 10.23 20.76
CA VAL A 4 -8.80 10.88 20.31
C VAL A 4 -7.61 9.92 20.29
N LYS A 5 -7.41 9.10 21.34
CA LYS A 5 -6.31 8.10 21.39
C LYS A 5 -6.50 6.95 20.39
N ARG A 6 -7.72 6.71 19.89
CA ARG A 6 -7.97 5.71 18.83
C ARG A 6 -7.63 6.32 17.48
N ILE A 7 -8.13 7.52 17.20
CA ILE A 7 -7.85 8.26 15.96
C ILE A 7 -6.34 8.49 15.80
N LEU A 8 -5.65 8.93 16.86
CA LEU A 8 -4.21 9.19 16.81
C LEU A 8 -3.40 7.93 16.47
N ARG A 9 -3.82 6.76 16.98
CA ARG A 9 -3.17 5.48 16.67
C ARG A 9 -3.39 5.05 15.22
N TYR A 10 -4.61 5.21 14.71
CA TYR A 10 -4.90 4.92 13.31
C TYR A 10 -4.15 5.88 12.37
N ALA A 11 -4.12 7.17 12.70
CA ALA A 11 -3.36 8.17 11.95
C ALA A 11 -1.86 7.85 11.94
N ALA A 12 -1.28 7.51 13.09
CA ALA A 12 0.12 7.10 13.19
C ALA A 12 0.41 5.83 12.39
N TRP A 13 -0.52 4.88 12.35
CA TRP A 13 -0.41 3.68 11.53
C TRP A 13 -0.47 3.98 10.04
N SER A 14 -1.40 4.83 9.61
CA SER A 14 -1.47 5.26 8.22
C SER A 14 -0.21 6.01 7.79
N MET A 15 0.32 6.91 8.64
CA MET A 15 1.60 7.58 8.40
C MET A 15 2.75 6.60 8.31
N ALA A 16 2.86 5.65 9.24
CA ALA A 16 3.91 4.64 9.20
C ALA A 16 3.82 3.75 7.95
N SER A 17 2.60 3.42 7.51
CA SER A 17 2.37 2.66 6.28
C SER A 17 2.77 3.47 5.03
N ALA A 18 2.42 4.75 4.98
CA ALA A 18 2.78 5.64 3.89
C ALA A 18 4.30 5.85 3.79
N ILE A 19 4.97 6.04 4.93
CA ILE A 19 6.44 6.16 5.02
C ILE A 19 7.11 4.83 4.63
N GLY A 20 6.57 3.70 5.11
CA GLY A 20 7.07 2.36 4.74
C GLY A 20 6.95 2.07 3.25
N GLY A 21 5.81 2.40 2.64
CA GLY A 21 5.63 2.27 1.19
C GLY A 21 6.54 3.21 0.41
N TRP A 22 6.77 4.43 0.90
CA TRP A 22 7.68 5.39 0.28
C TRP A 22 9.13 4.87 0.24
N GLN A 23 9.62 4.34 1.36
CA GLN A 23 10.96 3.75 1.44
C GLN A 23 11.10 2.53 0.53
N LEU A 24 10.09 1.65 0.52
CA LEU A 24 10.09 0.47 -0.35
C LEU A 24 10.12 0.86 -1.83
N THR A 25 9.41 1.94 -2.19
CA THR A 25 9.35 2.42 -3.57
C THR A 25 10.69 3.02 -4.01
N TYR A 26 11.42 3.68 -3.11
CA TYR A 26 12.80 4.11 -3.40
C TYR A 26 13.73 2.93 -3.70
N VAL A 27 13.59 1.82 -2.97
CA VAL A 27 14.38 0.60 -3.21
C VAL A 27 14.01 -0.03 -4.55
N ILE A 28 12.71 -0.12 -4.87
CA ILE A 28 12.21 -0.64 -6.15
C ILE A 28 12.64 0.25 -7.32
N ALA A 29 12.59 1.58 -7.16
CA ALA A 29 13.01 2.55 -8.18
C ALA A 29 14.51 2.53 -8.45
N ALA A 30 15.32 2.17 -7.45
CA ALA A 30 16.77 2.01 -7.59
C ALA A 30 17.16 0.70 -8.28
N LEU A 31 16.23 -0.25 -8.42
CA LEU A 31 16.47 -1.48 -9.16
C LEU A 31 16.21 -1.24 -10.66
N PRO A 32 17.16 -1.57 -11.55
CA PRO A 32 16.98 -1.48 -12.99
C PRO A 32 16.14 -2.66 -13.49
N PHE A 33 14.93 -2.83 -12.95
CA PHE A 33 14.00 -3.85 -13.42
C PHE A 33 13.32 -3.36 -14.70
N ASN A 34 13.50 -4.12 -15.78
CA ASN A 34 12.71 -3.94 -16.98
C ASN A 34 11.23 -4.14 -16.64
N MET A 35 10.37 -3.22 -17.06
CA MET A 35 8.95 -3.18 -16.65
C MET A 35 8.25 -4.49 -17.03
N PRO A 36 7.68 -5.25 -16.08
CA PRO A 36 7.04 -6.52 -16.39
C PRO A 36 5.78 -6.30 -17.23
N ILE A 37 5.64 -7.08 -18.30
CA ILE A 37 4.60 -6.96 -19.34
C ILE A 37 3.17 -6.95 -18.76
N PHE A 38 2.94 -7.71 -17.67
CA PHE A 38 1.65 -7.73 -16.99
C PHE A 38 1.26 -6.36 -16.40
N VAL A 39 2.23 -5.63 -15.83
CA VAL A 39 1.98 -4.32 -15.22
C VAL A 39 1.76 -3.27 -16.28
N GLU A 40 2.53 -3.32 -17.37
CA GLU A 40 2.31 -2.45 -18.53
C GLU A 40 0.89 -2.63 -19.12
N THR A 41 0.46 -3.88 -19.30
CA THR A 41 -0.86 -4.19 -19.85
C THR A 41 -1.98 -3.71 -18.92
N PHE A 42 -1.82 -3.88 -17.60
CA PHE A 42 -2.79 -3.41 -16.62
C PHE A 42 -2.91 -1.88 -16.58
N ILE A 43 -1.77 -1.17 -16.64
CA ILE A 43 -1.75 0.30 -16.69
C ILE A 43 -2.40 0.80 -17.97
N ARG A 44 -2.07 0.22 -19.13
CA ARG A 44 -2.73 0.55 -20.41
C ARG A 44 -4.24 0.32 -20.36
N PHE A 45 -4.68 -0.76 -19.72
CA PHE A 45 -6.11 -1.04 -19.53
C PHE A 45 -6.78 0.02 -18.65
N CYS A 46 -6.17 0.36 -17.51
CA CYS A 46 -6.68 1.43 -16.63
C CYS A 46 -6.72 2.79 -17.34
N LEU A 47 -5.70 3.12 -18.15
CA LEU A 47 -5.64 4.35 -18.94
C LEU A 47 -6.76 4.39 -19.99
N SER A 48 -7.01 3.27 -20.67
CA SER A 48 -8.12 3.14 -21.63
C SER A 48 -9.48 3.30 -20.95
N VAL A 49 -9.67 2.72 -19.76
CA VAL A 49 -10.92 2.83 -18.98
C VAL A 49 -11.14 4.25 -18.43
N THR A 50 -10.07 4.95 -18.05
CA THR A 50 -10.16 6.32 -17.52
C THR A 50 -10.14 7.39 -18.61
N GLY A 51 -9.93 7.00 -19.87
CA GLY A 51 -9.82 7.93 -21.01
C GLY A 51 -8.53 8.76 -20.99
N ALA A 52 -7.52 8.33 -20.23
CA ALA A 52 -6.28 9.08 -20.00
C ALA A 52 -5.13 8.58 -20.91
N GLU A 53 -5.44 8.21 -22.15
CA GLU A 53 -4.48 7.63 -23.10
C GLU A 53 -3.25 8.52 -23.40
N TYR A 54 -3.33 9.82 -23.08
CA TYR A 54 -2.22 10.77 -23.17
C TYR A 54 -1.04 10.45 -22.22
N LEU A 55 -1.28 9.69 -21.14
CA LEU A 55 -0.24 9.17 -20.24
C LEU A 55 0.34 7.84 -20.75
N GLY A 56 0.01 7.46 -21.99
CA GLY A 56 0.49 6.26 -22.65
C GLY A 56 1.95 6.31 -23.11
N ASN A 57 2.67 7.39 -22.82
CA ASN A 57 4.08 7.53 -23.14
C ASN A 57 4.95 6.61 -22.26
N PRO A 58 6.08 6.10 -22.77
CA PRO A 58 6.95 5.18 -22.04
C PRO A 58 7.52 5.79 -20.73
N GLU A 59 7.73 7.10 -20.70
CA GLU A 59 8.17 7.83 -19.50
C GLU A 59 7.08 7.93 -18.42
N ASP A 60 5.83 8.18 -18.84
CA ASP A 60 4.68 8.31 -17.94
C ASP A 60 4.22 6.94 -17.42
N MET A 61 4.29 5.91 -18.27
CA MET A 61 4.02 4.52 -17.90
C MET A 61 4.94 4.03 -16.78
N ALA A 62 6.23 4.40 -16.81
CA ALA A 62 7.17 4.06 -15.76
C ALA A 62 6.79 4.71 -14.41
N THR A 63 6.38 5.97 -14.44
CA THR A 63 5.93 6.70 -13.25
C THR A 63 4.63 6.12 -12.69
N LEU A 64 3.66 5.80 -13.56
CA LEU A 64 2.42 5.12 -13.19
C LEU A 64 2.67 3.75 -12.56
N ALA A 65 3.60 2.97 -13.11
CA ALA A 65 3.98 1.67 -12.53
C ALA A 65 4.58 1.83 -11.15
N LEU A 66 5.44 2.83 -10.95
CA LEU A 66 6.06 3.12 -9.66
C LEU A 66 5.00 3.55 -8.62
N VAL A 67 4.04 4.38 -9.00
CA VAL A 67 2.90 4.75 -8.14
C VAL A 67 2.03 3.53 -7.82
N PHE A 68 1.80 2.65 -8.79
CA PHE A 68 1.02 1.43 -8.59
C PHE A 68 1.71 0.46 -7.63
N TYR A 69 3.02 0.27 -7.75
CA TYR A 69 3.81 -0.50 -6.79
C TYR A 69 3.80 0.13 -5.40
N TRP A 70 3.91 1.45 -5.30
CA TRP A 70 3.77 2.16 -4.02
C TRP A 70 2.39 1.94 -3.40
N ALA A 71 1.32 2.00 -4.20
CA ALA A 71 -0.04 1.75 -3.74
C ALA A 71 -0.23 0.32 -3.23
N ILE A 72 0.28 -0.68 -3.96
CA ILE A 72 0.23 -2.09 -3.52
C ILE A 72 1.06 -2.30 -2.25
N ALA A 73 2.26 -1.72 -2.18
CA ALA A 73 3.15 -1.84 -1.03
C ALA A 73 2.53 -1.20 0.23
N THR A 74 1.99 0.01 0.13
CA THR A 74 1.30 0.69 1.24
C THR A 74 0.07 -0.08 1.70
N LEU A 75 -0.67 -0.70 0.78
CA LEU A 75 -1.84 -1.52 1.08
C LEU A 75 -1.44 -2.82 1.80
N LEU A 76 -0.38 -3.50 1.33
CA LEU A 76 0.18 -4.70 1.96
C LEU A 76 0.67 -4.42 3.39
N VAL A 77 1.42 -3.34 3.58
CA VAL A 77 1.91 -2.94 4.91
C VAL A 77 0.73 -2.60 5.84
N GLY A 78 -0.25 -1.86 5.35
CA GLY A 78 -1.47 -1.55 6.09
C GLY A 78 -2.28 -2.80 6.48
N ALA A 79 -2.43 -3.74 5.55
CA ALA A 79 -3.12 -5.01 5.79
C ALA A 79 -2.38 -5.88 6.81
N PHE A 80 -1.05 -5.95 6.73
CA PHE A 80 -0.23 -6.70 7.67
C PHE A 80 -0.34 -6.15 9.09
N LEU A 81 -0.24 -4.82 9.22
CA LEU A 81 -0.50 -4.14 10.48
C LEU A 81 -1.91 -4.47 10.98
N PHE A 82 -2.94 -4.31 10.16
CA PHE A 82 -4.33 -4.62 10.54
C PHE A 82 -4.50 -6.06 11.04
N LEU A 83 -3.89 -7.03 10.36
CA LEU A 83 -3.89 -8.44 10.76
C LEU A 83 -3.20 -8.65 12.11
N CYS A 84 -2.03 -8.04 12.33
CA CYS A 84 -1.33 -8.09 13.62
C CYS A 84 -2.18 -7.52 14.76
N TYR A 85 -2.82 -6.36 14.55
CA TYR A 85 -3.71 -5.78 15.55
C TYR A 85 -4.94 -6.65 15.81
N PHE A 86 -5.54 -7.20 14.75
CA PHE A 86 -6.69 -8.09 14.86
C PHE A 86 -6.34 -9.38 15.61
N ALA A 87 -5.19 -9.99 15.29
CA ALA A 87 -4.68 -11.18 15.97
C ALA A 87 -4.44 -10.92 17.47
N VAL A 88 -3.73 -9.83 17.82
CA VAL A 88 -3.50 -9.45 19.23
C VAL A 88 -4.83 -9.21 19.96
N ARG A 89 -5.79 -8.53 19.33
CA ARG A 89 -7.12 -8.29 19.91
C ARG A 89 -7.88 -9.60 20.13
N ARG A 90 -7.80 -10.53 19.19
CA ARG A 90 -8.41 -11.86 19.29
C ARG A 90 -7.79 -12.70 20.42
N HIS A 91 -6.48 -12.63 20.60
CA HIS A 91 -5.79 -13.29 21.71
C HIS A 91 -6.14 -12.69 23.07
N ARG A 92 -6.27 -11.36 23.18
CA ARG A 92 -6.70 -10.71 24.44
C ARG A 92 -8.17 -11.02 24.78
N ALA A 93 -9.05 -11.13 23.78
CA ALA A 93 -10.44 -11.52 24.00
C ALA A 93 -10.56 -12.97 24.51
N LYS A 94 -9.71 -13.89 24.04
CA LYS A 94 -9.66 -15.28 24.55
C LYS A 94 -9.16 -15.38 25.99
N LYS A 95 -8.23 -14.51 26.42
CA LYS A 95 -7.72 -14.51 27.80
C LYS A 95 -8.75 -14.05 28.86
N ILE A 96 -9.76 -13.26 28.47
CA ILE A 96 -10.78 -12.73 29.40
C ILE A 96 -11.87 -13.78 29.71
N HIS A 97 -12.04 -14.80 28.87
CA HIS A 97 -13.07 -15.85 29.05
C HIS A 97 -12.53 -17.11 29.76
N SER A 98 -11.28 -17.10 30.21
CA SER A 98 -10.62 -18.20 30.92
C SER A 98 -10.25 -17.85 32.37
N GLN A 99 -10.67 -16.68 32.85
CA GLN A 99 -10.76 -16.33 34.27
C GLN A 99 -12.22 -16.27 34.67
#